data_AF-A0A357IWS0-F1
#
_entry.id   AF-A0A357IWS0-F1
#
_cell.length_a   1.000
_cell.length_b   1.000
_cell.length_c   1.000
_cell.angle_alpha   90.00
_cell.angle_beta   90.00
_cell.angle_gamma   90.00
#
_symmetry.space_group_name_H-M   'P 1'
#
loop_
_entity.id
_entity.type
_entity.pdbx_description
1 polymer ?
#
loop_
_entity_poly.entity_id
_entity_poly.type
_entity_poly.pdbx_seq_one_letter_code
_entity_poly.pdbx_strand_id
1 'polypeptide(L)'
;MDKSFAERLYKGRDLSLEYGSPMRSLVIILFCLLFSGFCDSSKDPRKGELDTNPLIRSPHKASFPEAEYIVVTAVVGLKLRKGPSRSAETGTIVPFGVVRLVRERRNPETIDGRPGHWIRVSYLAEEGWIFDGYTETAKSFEGIRADRAKIVGTWVGQWSCAAKYTNLKLDYDGTFSGHLYNGGEMAGCSMTAIAGTWSILADGRVELQTTNHGPHAFHLTENGVLVADTSVPMWENFESEIVSGLLRQWPVLR
;
A
#
# COMPACT_ATOMS: atom_id res chain seq x y z
N MET A 1 2.26 19.46 -33.83
CA MET A 1 2.23 19.68 -32.37
C MET A 1 3.65 20.01 -31.95
N ASP A 2 3.84 21.22 -31.43
CA ASP A 2 5.12 21.89 -31.30
C ASP A 2 5.90 21.41 -30.06
N LYS A 3 7.16 21.02 -30.24
CA LYS A 3 8.07 20.47 -29.21
C LYS A 3 8.69 21.56 -28.31
N SER A 4 8.35 22.83 -28.52
CA SER A 4 9.03 23.99 -27.93
C SER A 4 8.58 24.38 -26.50
N PHE A 5 7.59 23.69 -25.92
CA PHE A 5 7.05 24.04 -24.60
C PHE A 5 7.72 23.30 -23.41
N ALA A 6 8.37 22.15 -23.66
CA ALA A 6 8.95 21.34 -22.59
C ALA A 6 10.31 21.85 -22.06
N GLU A 7 11.03 22.69 -22.82
CA GLU A 7 12.40 23.11 -22.44
C GLU A 7 12.48 24.36 -21.54
N ARG A 8 11.36 25.02 -21.23
CA ARG A 8 11.39 26.30 -20.48
C ARG A 8 11.26 26.19 -18.95
N LEU A 9 11.11 24.99 -18.39
CA LEU A 9 10.88 24.83 -16.93
C LEU A 9 12.12 24.43 -16.10
N TYR A 10 13.30 24.27 -16.68
CA TYR A 10 14.49 23.77 -15.96
C TYR A 10 15.72 24.69 -16.00
N LYS A 11 15.54 26.00 -15.83
CA LYS A 11 16.65 26.91 -15.53
C LYS A 11 16.43 27.66 -14.22
N GLY A 12 17.23 27.32 -13.21
CA GLY A 12 17.66 28.25 -12.18
C GLY A 12 17.34 27.87 -10.75
N ARG A 13 18.29 27.19 -10.08
CA ARG A 13 18.84 27.62 -8.79
C ARG A 13 20.03 26.74 -8.41
N ASP A 14 21.22 27.31 -8.55
CA ASP A 14 22.44 26.84 -7.86
C ASP A 14 22.25 27.08 -6.36
N LEU A 15 22.20 26.00 -5.59
CA LEU A 15 22.32 26.02 -4.13
C LEU A 15 23.48 25.10 -3.77
N SER A 16 24.68 25.67 -3.72
CA SER A 16 25.84 25.07 -3.10
C SER A 16 25.64 25.03 -1.58
N LEU A 17 25.23 23.88 -1.05
CA LEU A 17 25.25 23.61 0.39
C LEU A 17 26.58 22.94 0.76
N GLU A 18 27.39 23.67 1.52
CA GLU A 18 28.63 23.18 2.12
C GLU A 18 28.34 22.07 3.13
N TYR A 19 28.95 20.90 2.92
CA TYR A 19 28.87 19.74 3.82
C TYR A 19 29.88 19.90 4.98
N GLY A 20 29.36 20.19 6.18
CA GLY A 20 30.12 20.09 7.43
C GLY A 20 29.86 18.76 8.12
N SER A 21 30.85 17.86 8.12
CA SER A 21 31.02 16.82 9.15
C SER A 21 32.03 17.34 10.19
N PRO A 22 31.90 17.07 11.50
CA PRO A 22 32.38 15.78 12.04
C PRO A 22 31.76 15.29 13.38
N MET A 23 32.30 14.16 13.84
CA MET A 23 32.28 13.54 15.20
C MET A 23 31.17 12.50 15.45
N ARG A 24 31.47 11.20 15.37
CA ARG A 24 32.12 10.37 16.41
C ARG A 24 31.56 10.62 17.81
N SER A 25 30.65 9.75 18.26
CA SER A 25 30.54 9.40 19.68
C SER A 25 30.09 7.96 19.84
N LEU A 26 31.08 7.19 20.26
CA LEU A 26 31.06 5.86 20.80
C LEU A 26 30.37 5.92 22.18
N VAL A 27 29.23 5.26 22.37
CA VAL A 27 28.73 4.93 23.73
C VAL A 27 28.40 3.44 23.74
N ILE A 28 29.23 2.73 24.49
CA ILE A 28 29.14 1.31 24.80
C ILE A 28 28.50 1.19 26.20
N ILE A 29 27.88 0.04 26.44
CA ILE A 29 27.73 -0.69 27.72
C ILE A 29 26.38 -0.54 28.46
N LEU A 30 25.79 -1.74 28.68
CA LEU A 30 25.16 -2.22 29.91
C LEU A 30 23.65 -2.09 30.05
N PHE A 31 22.90 -3.14 29.66
CA PHE A 31 21.72 -3.59 30.42
C PHE A 31 21.42 -5.07 30.11
N CYS A 32 22.37 -5.94 30.43
CA CYS A 32 22.09 -7.35 30.72
C CYS A 32 21.99 -7.49 32.24
N LEU A 33 21.12 -8.43 32.67
CA LEU A 33 20.84 -8.82 34.05
C LEU A 33 19.81 -7.92 34.73
N LEU A 34 18.56 -8.41 34.74
CA LEU A 34 17.65 -8.46 35.90
C LEU A 34 16.26 -8.82 35.38
N PHE A 35 15.99 -10.10 35.10
CA PHE A 35 14.66 -10.74 35.27
C PHE A 35 14.82 -12.26 35.08
N SER A 36 15.69 -12.83 35.91
CA SER A 36 15.65 -14.25 36.26
C SER A 36 14.73 -14.38 37.48
N GLY A 37 13.54 -14.94 37.31
CA GLY A 37 12.68 -15.31 38.44
C GLY A 37 11.21 -15.35 38.08
N PHE A 38 10.72 -16.53 37.72
CA PHE A 38 9.68 -17.29 38.44
C PHE A 38 9.23 -18.46 37.56
N CYS A 39 9.93 -19.58 37.71
CA CYS A 39 9.26 -20.87 37.62
C CYS A 39 8.36 -20.98 38.84
N ASP A 40 7.05 -21.08 38.67
CA ASP A 40 6.22 -21.73 39.67
C ASP A 40 5.43 -22.87 39.03
N SER A 41 5.67 -24.04 39.58
CA SER A 41 5.19 -25.35 39.20
C SER A 41 4.15 -25.74 40.24
N SER A 42 2.88 -25.55 39.93
CA SER A 42 1.78 -26.03 40.77
C SER A 42 0.97 -27.08 39.99
N LYS A 43 1.11 -28.32 40.45
CA LYS A 43 0.26 -29.47 40.12
C LYS A 43 -0.97 -29.41 41.03
N ASP A 44 -2.19 -29.39 40.49
CA ASP A 44 -3.39 -29.79 41.23
C ASP A 44 -4.11 -30.93 40.48
N PRO A 45 -4.15 -32.15 41.02
CA PRO A 45 -4.94 -33.24 40.50
C PRO A 45 -6.29 -33.28 41.22
N ARG A 46 -7.28 -32.54 40.70
CA ARG A 46 -8.69 -32.74 41.09
C ARG A 46 -9.54 -33.18 39.91
N LYS A 47 -9.64 -34.51 39.86
CA LYS A 47 -10.63 -35.35 39.21
C LYS A 47 -12.01 -34.99 39.79
N GLY A 48 -12.90 -34.45 38.95
CA GLY A 48 -14.29 -34.17 39.31
C GLY A 48 -15.16 -34.14 38.07
N GLU A 49 -16.21 -34.96 38.09
CA GLU A 49 -17.46 -34.88 37.33
C GLU A 49 -17.40 -34.46 35.85
N LEU A 50 -17.44 -35.44 34.95
CA LEU A 50 -17.79 -35.24 33.54
C LEU A 50 -19.32 -35.19 33.42
N ASP A 51 -19.90 -34.00 33.64
CA ASP A 51 -21.29 -33.71 33.32
C ASP A 51 -21.42 -33.52 31.81
N THR A 52 -21.97 -34.52 31.12
CA THR A 52 -22.10 -34.50 29.66
C THR A 52 -23.32 -33.69 29.24
N ASN A 53 -23.01 -32.46 28.80
CA ASN A 53 -23.74 -31.66 27.81
C ASN A 53 -24.95 -30.87 28.35
N PRO A 54 -24.88 -29.53 28.25
CA PRO A 54 -25.64 -28.92 27.17
C PRO A 54 -24.91 -27.74 26.51
N LEU A 55 -24.85 -27.79 25.17
CA LEU A 55 -24.89 -26.60 24.31
C LEU A 55 -23.80 -25.57 24.59
N ILE A 56 -22.55 -25.92 24.28
CA ILE A 56 -21.52 -24.92 23.96
C ILE A 56 -21.98 -24.20 22.68
N ARG A 57 -22.78 -23.14 22.85
CA ARG A 57 -22.90 -22.09 21.85
C ARG A 57 -21.49 -21.53 21.72
N SER A 58 -20.78 -21.98 20.69
CA SER A 58 -19.54 -21.36 20.25
C SER A 58 -19.75 -19.85 20.30
N PRO A 59 -18.91 -19.08 21.03
CA PRO A 59 -19.00 -17.64 20.96
C PRO A 59 -18.82 -17.32 19.49
N HIS A 60 -19.90 -16.84 18.85
CA HIS A 60 -19.84 -16.30 17.50
C HIS A 60 -18.71 -15.29 17.54
N LYS A 61 -17.55 -15.70 17.03
CA LYS A 61 -16.38 -14.89 16.79
C LYS A 61 -16.95 -13.66 16.12
N ALA A 62 -16.94 -12.53 16.83
CA ALA A 62 -17.40 -11.26 16.29
C ALA A 62 -16.57 -11.07 15.02
N SER A 63 -17.19 -11.38 13.88
CA SER A 63 -16.57 -11.20 12.59
C SER A 63 -16.47 -9.69 12.49
N PHE A 64 -15.26 -9.17 12.67
CA PHE A 64 -14.99 -7.78 12.34
C PHE A 64 -15.59 -7.56 10.95
N PRO A 65 -16.42 -6.52 10.77
CA PRO A 65 -16.97 -6.24 9.46
C PRO A 65 -15.80 -6.20 8.48
N GLU A 66 -15.92 -6.98 7.40
CA GLU A 66 -14.92 -7.04 6.35
C GLU A 66 -14.53 -5.61 5.96
N ALA A 67 -13.24 -5.31 6.11
CA ALA A 67 -12.73 -3.96 5.88
C ALA A 67 -13.10 -3.57 4.44
N GLU A 68 -13.88 -2.50 4.30
CA GLU A 68 -14.22 -1.98 2.99
C GLU A 68 -13.02 -1.15 2.52
N TYR A 69 -12.60 -1.37 1.28
CA TYR A 69 -11.50 -0.63 0.67
C TYR A 69 -12.06 0.31 -0.40
N ILE A 70 -11.37 1.41 -0.61
CA ILE A 70 -11.66 2.34 -1.70
C ILE A 70 -10.38 2.64 -2.44
N VAL A 71 -10.50 2.98 -3.71
CA VAL A 71 -9.39 3.38 -4.58
C VAL A 71 -9.45 4.89 -4.76
N VAL A 72 -8.43 5.61 -4.34
CA VAL A 72 -8.19 7.01 -4.69
C VAL A 72 -7.80 7.08 -6.15
N THR A 73 -8.59 7.80 -6.96
CA THR A 73 -8.39 7.91 -8.41
C THR A 73 -7.69 9.20 -8.83
N ALA A 74 -7.50 10.14 -7.90
CA ALA A 74 -6.73 11.35 -8.15
C ALA A 74 -5.23 11.02 -8.29
N VAL A 75 -4.65 11.27 -9.47
CA VAL A 75 -3.23 11.01 -9.78
C VAL A 75 -2.28 11.72 -8.81
N VAL A 76 -2.60 12.96 -8.43
CA VAL A 76 -1.82 13.75 -7.47
C VAL A 76 -2.11 13.39 -6.01
N GLY A 77 -2.97 12.39 -5.77
CA GLY A 77 -3.47 12.03 -4.45
C GLY A 77 -4.55 12.97 -3.92
N LEU A 78 -5.01 12.67 -2.69
CA LEU A 78 -5.98 13.44 -1.93
C LEU A 78 -5.39 13.83 -0.58
N LYS A 79 -5.62 15.06 -0.15
CA LYS A 79 -5.20 15.50 1.18
C LYS A 79 -6.05 14.80 2.24
N LEU A 80 -5.42 14.09 3.17
CA LEU A 80 -6.06 13.57 4.37
C LEU A 80 -6.34 14.73 5.32
N ARG A 81 -7.59 14.91 5.73
CA ARG A 81 -8.00 16.06 6.55
C ARG A 81 -8.42 15.65 7.95
N LYS A 82 -8.20 16.51 8.94
CA LYS A 82 -8.69 16.27 10.30
C LYS A 82 -10.22 16.36 10.42
N GLY A 83 -10.90 16.98 9.46
CA GLY A 83 -12.36 17.10 9.44
C GLY A 83 -12.95 17.05 8.02
N PRO A 84 -14.27 16.78 7.89
CA PRO A 84 -14.97 16.62 6.62
C PRO A 84 -15.29 17.98 5.97
N SER A 85 -14.27 18.79 5.66
CA SER A 85 -14.46 20.07 4.97
C SER A 85 -13.21 20.52 4.20
N ARG A 86 -13.40 21.38 3.19
CA ARG A 86 -12.31 21.97 2.39
C ARG A 86 -11.37 22.88 3.20
N SER A 87 -11.85 23.43 4.31
CA SER A 87 -11.09 24.34 5.19
C SER A 87 -10.45 23.63 6.38
N ALA A 88 -10.77 22.35 6.62
CA ALA A 88 -10.15 21.59 7.70
C ALA A 88 -8.64 21.45 7.50
N GLU A 89 -7.91 21.42 8.62
CA GLU A 89 -6.47 21.18 8.65
C GLU A 89 -6.13 19.91 7.86
N THR A 90 -5.11 20.02 7.01
CA THR A 90 -4.62 18.94 6.16
C THR A 90 -3.39 18.30 6.79
N GLY A 91 -3.37 16.97 6.84
CA GLY A 91 -2.19 16.18 7.17
C GLY A 91 -1.53 15.64 5.91
N THR A 92 -1.29 14.33 5.91
CA THR A 92 -0.63 13.56 4.85
C THR A 92 -1.40 13.56 3.53
N ILE A 93 -0.70 13.44 2.39
CA ILE A 93 -1.33 13.18 1.09
C ILE A 93 -1.51 11.68 0.94
N VAL A 94 -2.76 11.26 0.76
CA VAL A 94 -3.09 9.89 0.34
C VAL A 94 -2.82 9.80 -1.16
N PRO A 95 -1.84 9.03 -1.62
CA PRO A 95 -1.54 8.92 -3.04
C PRO A 95 -2.68 8.21 -3.79
N PHE A 96 -2.59 8.21 -5.12
CA PHE A 96 -3.38 7.31 -5.95
C PHE A 96 -3.22 5.86 -5.46
N GLY A 97 -4.33 5.19 -5.14
CA GLY A 97 -4.28 3.81 -4.65
C GLY A 97 -5.33 3.46 -3.59
N VAL A 98 -5.15 2.31 -2.93
CA VAL A 98 -6.16 1.72 -2.03
C VAL A 98 -5.96 2.27 -0.64
N VAL A 99 -7.05 2.69 -0.02
CA VAL A 99 -7.11 2.99 1.41
C VAL A 99 -8.25 2.26 2.09
N ARG A 100 -8.07 2.02 3.39
CA ARG A 100 -9.09 1.37 4.20
C ARG A 100 -10.17 2.36 4.58
N LEU A 101 -11.43 2.04 4.29
CA LEU A 101 -12.59 2.82 4.70
C LEU A 101 -12.93 2.51 6.17
N VAL A 102 -13.07 3.55 6.99
CA VAL A 102 -13.44 3.45 8.42
C VAL A 102 -14.97 3.54 8.63
N ARG A 103 -15.74 3.48 7.53
CA ARG A 103 -17.22 3.49 7.46
C ARG A 103 -17.87 4.70 8.15
N GLU A 104 -17.31 5.90 7.98
CA GLU A 104 -17.98 7.15 8.35
C GLU A 104 -18.21 8.00 7.09
N ARG A 105 -19.46 8.38 6.81
CA ARG A 105 -19.87 9.26 5.71
C ARG A 105 -20.53 10.52 6.27
N ARG A 106 -20.18 11.68 5.75
CA ARG A 106 -20.74 12.99 6.15
C ARG A 106 -21.31 13.73 4.96
N ASN A 107 -21.86 14.92 5.25
CA ASN A 107 -22.69 15.73 4.36
C ASN A 107 -22.22 15.72 2.89
N PRO A 108 -23.16 15.58 1.93
CA PRO A 108 -22.83 15.69 0.53
C PRO A 108 -22.31 17.10 0.20
N GLU A 109 -21.30 17.18 -0.65
CA GLU A 109 -20.71 18.41 -1.16
C GLU A 109 -20.45 18.27 -2.67
N THR A 110 -20.30 19.39 -3.37
CA THR A 110 -19.80 19.41 -4.75
C THR A 110 -18.46 20.14 -4.77
N ILE A 111 -17.40 19.43 -5.12
CA ILE A 111 -16.03 19.97 -5.19
C ILE A 111 -15.55 19.82 -6.63
N ASP A 112 -15.13 20.94 -7.24
CA ASP A 112 -14.66 21.02 -8.63
C ASP A 112 -15.63 20.37 -9.65
N GLY A 113 -16.94 20.58 -9.44
CA GLY A 113 -18.00 20.05 -10.29
C GLY A 113 -18.33 18.58 -10.07
N ARG A 114 -17.71 17.91 -9.08
CA ARG A 114 -17.97 16.51 -8.74
C ARG A 114 -18.80 16.42 -7.46
N PRO A 115 -20.00 15.81 -7.50
CA PRO A 115 -20.76 15.53 -6.30
C PRO A 115 -20.13 14.36 -5.54
N GLY A 116 -20.19 14.40 -4.22
CA GLY A 116 -19.66 13.35 -3.35
C GLY A 116 -19.93 13.62 -1.88
N HIS A 117 -19.34 12.82 -1.01
CA HIS A 117 -19.38 12.91 0.44
C HIS A 117 -17.96 12.96 1.00
N TRP A 118 -17.84 13.48 2.20
CA TRP A 118 -16.64 13.25 3.00
C TRP A 118 -16.71 11.88 3.63
N ILE A 119 -15.64 11.10 3.44
CA ILE A 119 -15.49 9.76 4.00
C ILE A 119 -14.28 9.69 4.90
N ARG A 120 -14.40 8.94 5.99
CA ARG A 120 -13.29 8.69 6.90
C ARG A 120 -12.52 7.44 6.48
N VAL A 121 -11.21 7.58 6.34
CA VAL A 121 -10.29 6.55 5.87
C VAL A 121 -9.11 6.41 6.82
N SER A 122 -8.41 5.29 6.71
CA SER A 122 -7.16 5.03 7.41
C SER A 122 -6.04 4.80 6.38
N TYR A 123 -4.95 5.56 6.50
CA TYR A 123 -3.79 5.50 5.62
C TYR A 123 -2.51 5.64 6.45
N LEU A 124 -1.55 4.71 6.32
CA LEU A 124 -0.30 4.69 7.10
C LEU A 124 -0.51 4.85 8.62
N ALA A 125 -1.53 4.18 9.17
CA ALA A 125 -1.97 4.29 10.57
C ALA A 125 -2.53 5.67 11.00
N GLU A 126 -2.59 6.66 10.11
CA GLU A 126 -3.32 7.90 10.32
C GLU A 126 -4.79 7.72 9.90
N GLU A 127 -5.72 8.32 10.65
CA GLU A 127 -7.12 8.42 10.26
C GLU A 127 -7.49 9.86 9.92
N GLY A 128 -8.31 10.03 8.89
CA GLY A 128 -8.82 11.34 8.52
C GLY A 128 -9.86 11.26 7.43
N TRP A 129 -10.17 12.42 6.87
CA TRP A 129 -11.26 12.61 5.92
C TRP A 129 -10.72 12.90 4.54
N ILE A 130 -11.28 12.24 3.53
CA ILE A 130 -11.09 12.56 2.11
C ILE A 130 -12.47 12.73 1.45
N PHE A 131 -12.49 13.38 0.28
CA PHE A 131 -13.71 13.55 -0.50
C PHE A 131 -13.88 12.40 -1.49
N ASP A 132 -14.99 11.67 -1.40
CA ASP A 132 -15.21 10.43 -2.14
C ASP A 132 -15.52 10.63 -3.64
N GLY A 133 -15.78 11.86 -4.09
CA GLY A 133 -15.97 12.21 -5.50
C GLY A 133 -14.71 11.99 -6.36
N TYR A 134 -13.58 11.68 -5.73
CA TYR A 134 -12.30 11.28 -6.32
C TYR A 134 -11.89 9.86 -5.92
N THR A 135 -12.86 9.01 -5.60
CA THR A 135 -12.63 7.63 -5.21
C THR A 135 -13.55 6.69 -5.96
N GLU A 136 -13.14 5.43 -6.06
CA GLU A 136 -13.96 4.32 -6.53
C GLU A 136 -14.07 3.30 -5.40
N THR A 137 -15.24 2.68 -5.23
CA THR A 137 -15.36 1.55 -4.31
C THR A 137 -14.51 0.40 -4.85
N ALA A 138 -13.56 -0.09 -4.04
CA ALA A 138 -12.92 -1.35 -4.35
C ALA A 138 -13.98 -2.42 -4.10
N LYS A 139 -14.69 -2.87 -5.14
CA LYS A 139 -15.63 -3.97 -4.97
C LYS A 139 -14.87 -5.18 -4.43
N SER A 140 -15.44 -5.84 -3.40
CA SER A 140 -14.90 -7.08 -2.90
C SER A 140 -14.80 -8.07 -4.06
N PHE A 141 -13.61 -8.64 -4.19
CA PHE A 141 -13.12 -9.28 -5.41
C PHE A 141 -13.68 -10.68 -5.65
N GLU A 142 -14.87 -10.99 -5.12
CA GLU A 142 -15.50 -12.30 -5.26
C GLU A 142 -15.67 -12.69 -6.74
N GLY A 143 -15.76 -11.71 -7.66
CA GLY A 143 -15.82 -11.93 -9.11
C GLY A 143 -14.49 -12.12 -9.85
N ILE A 144 -13.33 -11.85 -9.24
CA ILE A 144 -12.02 -11.96 -9.92
C ILE A 144 -11.13 -13.08 -9.35
N ARG A 145 -11.57 -13.75 -8.28
CA ARG A 145 -11.01 -15.02 -7.80
C ARG A 145 -10.75 -16.09 -8.88
N ALA A 146 -11.30 -15.95 -10.09
CA ALA A 146 -11.27 -17.00 -11.11
C ALA A 146 -10.42 -16.74 -12.37
N ASP A 147 -9.83 -15.56 -12.58
CA ASP A 147 -9.21 -15.27 -13.89
C ASP A 147 -7.75 -14.78 -13.81
N ARG A 148 -6.82 -15.75 -13.68
CA ARG A 148 -5.37 -15.51 -13.78
C ARG A 148 -5.00 -14.76 -15.06
N ALA A 149 -5.76 -14.88 -16.16
CA ALA A 149 -5.45 -14.20 -17.42
C ALA A 149 -5.64 -12.67 -17.34
N LYS A 150 -6.43 -12.17 -16.38
CA LYS A 150 -6.53 -10.73 -16.08
C LYS A 150 -5.31 -10.19 -15.36
N ILE A 151 -4.64 -11.02 -14.56
CA ILE A 151 -3.49 -10.66 -13.73
C ILE A 151 -2.18 -10.86 -14.48
N VAL A 152 -2.05 -11.92 -15.28
CA VAL A 152 -0.84 -12.21 -16.05
C VAL A 152 -0.52 -11.09 -17.04
N GLY A 153 0.72 -10.63 -17.07
CA GLY A 153 1.17 -9.57 -17.96
C GLY A 153 2.25 -8.69 -17.33
N THR A 154 2.64 -7.65 -18.05
CA THR A 154 3.55 -6.62 -17.54
C THR A 154 2.74 -5.47 -16.97
N TRP A 155 3.07 -5.07 -15.76
CA TRP A 155 2.46 -4.00 -14.99
C TRP A 155 3.49 -2.92 -14.79
N VAL A 156 3.12 -1.66 -14.99
CA VAL A 156 4.06 -0.53 -14.98
C VAL A 156 3.57 0.55 -14.02
N GLY A 157 4.48 1.04 -13.19
CA GLY A 157 4.25 2.17 -12.31
C GLY A 157 4.30 3.50 -13.05
N GLN A 158 3.77 4.53 -12.42
CA GLN A 158 3.72 5.88 -13.00
C GLN A 158 5.03 6.65 -12.82
N TRP A 159 5.79 6.33 -11.77
CA TRP A 159 7.07 6.96 -11.51
C TRP A 159 8.08 6.58 -12.57
N SER A 160 8.65 7.58 -13.23
CA SER A 160 9.70 7.35 -14.20
C SER A 160 10.84 8.35 -14.10
N CYS A 161 12.05 7.87 -14.35
CA CYS A 161 13.25 8.67 -14.50
C CYS A 161 13.99 8.13 -15.72
N ALA A 162 14.26 8.99 -16.70
CA ALA A 162 14.89 8.61 -17.99
C ALA A 162 14.24 7.36 -18.63
N ALA A 163 12.91 7.31 -18.66
CA ALA A 163 12.11 6.19 -19.15
C ALA A 163 12.29 4.85 -18.41
N LYS A 164 12.94 4.84 -17.24
CA LYS A 164 12.93 3.72 -16.31
C LYS A 164 11.81 3.93 -15.30
N TYR A 165 11.02 2.90 -15.04
CA TYR A 165 9.90 2.90 -14.12
C TYR A 165 9.77 1.54 -13.45
N THR A 166 9.09 1.51 -12.30
CA THR A 166 8.75 0.24 -11.66
C THR A 166 7.95 -0.63 -12.61
N ASN A 167 8.35 -1.88 -12.79
CA ASN A 167 7.64 -2.83 -13.63
C ASN A 167 7.63 -4.20 -12.99
N LEU A 168 6.49 -4.89 -13.10
CA LEU A 168 6.29 -6.26 -12.64
C LEU A 168 5.71 -7.09 -13.78
N LYS A 169 6.38 -8.17 -14.17
CA LYS A 169 5.89 -9.16 -15.11
C LYS A 169 5.43 -10.38 -14.33
N LEU A 170 4.13 -10.64 -14.35
CA LEU A 170 3.51 -11.82 -13.72
C LEU A 170 3.25 -12.86 -14.80
N ASP A 171 3.86 -14.04 -14.67
CA ASP A 171 3.77 -15.14 -15.63
C ASP A 171 2.74 -16.20 -15.23
N TYR A 172 2.24 -16.96 -16.20
CA TYR A 172 1.17 -17.97 -15.97
C TYR A 172 1.56 -19.05 -14.97
N ASP A 173 2.84 -19.42 -14.93
CA ASP A 173 3.41 -20.44 -14.05
C ASP A 173 3.46 -20.02 -12.57
N GLY A 174 3.04 -18.80 -12.25
CA GLY A 174 3.07 -18.28 -10.88
C GLY A 174 4.41 -17.68 -10.50
N THR A 175 5.32 -17.45 -11.45
CA THR A 175 6.53 -16.66 -11.23
C THR A 175 6.30 -15.20 -11.59
N PHE A 176 7.06 -14.30 -10.96
CA PHE A 176 7.12 -12.92 -11.40
C PHE A 176 8.57 -12.42 -11.42
N SER A 177 8.83 -11.42 -12.25
CA SER A 177 10.11 -10.72 -12.35
C SER A 177 9.87 -9.25 -12.68
N GLY A 178 10.86 -8.39 -12.45
CA GLY A 178 10.67 -6.96 -12.69
C GLY A 178 11.80 -6.10 -12.15
N HIS A 179 11.53 -4.81 -12.07
CA HIS A 179 12.42 -3.84 -11.44
C HIS A 179 11.60 -2.86 -10.60
N LEU A 180 12.09 -2.53 -9.41
CA LEU A 180 11.61 -1.42 -8.59
C LEU A 180 12.43 -0.18 -8.88
N TYR A 181 11.75 0.94 -9.06
CA TYR A 181 12.38 2.24 -9.13
C TYR A 181 12.97 2.58 -7.76
N ASN A 182 14.27 2.83 -7.70
CA ASN A 182 14.96 3.15 -6.44
C ASN A 182 15.25 4.63 -6.28
N GLY A 183 14.73 5.49 -7.17
CA GLY A 183 14.98 6.93 -7.15
C GLY A 183 15.91 7.40 -8.26
N GLY A 184 16.00 8.72 -8.38
CA GLY A 184 16.77 9.42 -9.40
C GLY A 184 17.51 10.59 -8.79
N GLU A 185 18.82 10.56 -8.89
CA GLU A 185 19.69 11.65 -8.44
C GLU A 185 20.45 12.24 -9.64
N MET A 186 21.33 13.22 -9.39
CA MET A 186 22.20 13.79 -10.44
C MET A 186 23.03 12.75 -11.18
N ALA A 187 23.32 11.60 -10.54
CA ALA A 187 24.05 10.48 -11.13
C ALA A 187 23.19 9.58 -12.03
N GLY A 188 21.89 9.84 -12.14
CA GLY A 188 20.93 9.09 -12.96
C GLY A 188 19.92 8.29 -12.14
N CYS A 189 19.23 7.40 -12.85
CA CYS A 189 18.09 6.65 -12.33
C CYS A 189 18.49 5.24 -11.92
N SER A 190 18.24 4.91 -10.65
CA SER A 190 18.52 3.59 -10.07
C SER A 190 17.31 2.67 -10.13
N MET A 191 17.55 1.40 -10.40
CA MET A 191 16.53 0.34 -10.44
C MET A 191 17.06 -0.88 -9.69
N THR A 192 16.21 -1.54 -8.92
CA THR A 192 16.53 -2.81 -8.25
C THR A 192 15.74 -3.93 -8.89
N ALA A 193 16.44 -4.96 -9.38
CA ALA A 193 15.79 -6.14 -9.91
C ALA A 193 15.03 -6.89 -8.80
N ILE A 194 13.83 -7.36 -9.11
CA ILE A 194 12.98 -8.12 -8.19
C ILE A 194 12.41 -9.34 -8.89
N ALA A 195 12.29 -10.44 -8.16
CA ALA A 195 11.69 -11.67 -8.64
C ALA A 195 11.13 -12.50 -7.48
N GLY A 196 10.30 -13.48 -7.83
CA GLY A 196 9.72 -14.40 -6.87
C GLY A 196 8.56 -15.19 -7.45
N THR A 197 7.64 -15.60 -6.58
CA THR A 197 6.39 -16.27 -6.97
C THR A 197 5.20 -15.39 -6.64
N TRP A 198 4.07 -15.64 -7.31
CA TRP A 198 2.81 -14.97 -7.02
C TRP A 198 1.65 -15.94 -6.95
N SER A 199 0.65 -15.57 -6.15
CA SER A 199 -0.58 -16.33 -5.99
C SER A 199 -1.78 -15.40 -5.82
N ILE A 200 -2.99 -15.95 -5.89
CA ILE A 200 -4.21 -15.23 -5.57
C ILE A 200 -4.67 -15.74 -4.21
N LEU A 201 -4.75 -14.85 -3.23
CA LEU A 201 -5.20 -15.17 -1.89
C LEU A 201 -6.68 -15.52 -1.87
N ALA A 202 -7.11 -16.13 -0.76
CA ALA A 202 -8.52 -16.42 -0.55
C ALA A 202 -9.33 -15.15 -0.75
N ASP A 203 -9.02 -13.99 -0.21
CA ASP A 203 -9.80 -12.75 -0.43
C ASP A 203 -9.68 -12.11 -1.83
N GLY A 204 -8.98 -12.74 -2.77
CA GLY A 204 -8.80 -12.27 -4.15
C GLY A 204 -7.65 -11.29 -4.35
N ARG A 205 -6.89 -10.94 -3.31
CA ARG A 205 -5.64 -10.18 -3.46
C ARG A 205 -4.59 -10.98 -4.23
N VAL A 206 -3.78 -10.29 -5.02
CA VAL A 206 -2.58 -10.83 -5.67
C VAL A 206 -1.43 -10.72 -4.67
N GLU A 207 -0.93 -11.84 -4.17
CA GLU A 207 0.24 -11.86 -3.29
C GLU A 207 1.50 -12.17 -4.09
N LEU A 208 2.53 -11.34 -3.93
CA LEU A 208 3.88 -11.53 -4.45
C LEU A 208 4.79 -11.96 -3.30
N GLN A 209 5.30 -13.18 -3.38
CA GLN A 209 6.33 -13.67 -2.46
C GLN A 209 7.70 -13.38 -3.08
N THR A 210 8.36 -12.34 -2.57
CA THR A 210 9.71 -11.99 -3.03
C THR A 210 10.77 -12.90 -2.41
N THR A 211 11.89 -13.09 -3.10
CA THR A 211 13.00 -13.89 -2.55
C THR A 211 13.61 -13.28 -1.28
N ASN A 212 13.59 -11.94 -1.14
CA ASN A 212 14.36 -11.22 -0.11
C ASN A 212 13.55 -10.26 0.80
N HIS A 213 12.28 -9.96 0.49
CA HIS A 213 11.52 -8.87 1.15
C HIS A 213 10.17 -9.32 1.72
N GLY A 214 9.91 -10.63 1.79
CA GLY A 214 8.65 -11.17 2.30
C GLY A 214 7.49 -11.07 1.31
N PRO A 215 6.25 -11.32 1.78
CA PRO A 215 5.05 -11.20 0.97
C PRO A 215 4.62 -9.74 0.82
N HIS A 216 4.12 -9.40 -0.36
CA HIS A 216 3.44 -8.13 -0.63
C HIS A 216 2.11 -8.42 -1.31
N ALA A 217 1.05 -7.69 -0.98
CA ALA A 217 -0.26 -7.93 -1.56
C ALA A 217 -0.74 -6.73 -2.38
N PHE A 218 -1.51 -7.03 -3.42
CA PHE A 218 -2.12 -6.05 -4.31
C PHE A 218 -3.60 -6.39 -4.52
N HIS A 219 -4.42 -5.36 -4.65
CA HIS A 219 -5.78 -5.44 -5.16
C HIS A 219 -5.74 -5.10 -6.64
N LEU A 220 -6.35 -5.92 -7.49
CA LEU A 220 -6.65 -5.52 -8.85
C LEU A 220 -7.96 -4.70 -8.82
N THR A 221 -8.12 -3.66 -9.64
CA THR A 221 -9.36 -2.88 -9.72
C THR A 221 -10.19 -3.29 -10.94
N GLU A 222 -11.47 -2.88 -11.01
CA GLU A 222 -12.31 -3.11 -12.21
C GLU A 222 -11.71 -2.47 -13.46
N ASN A 223 -10.98 -1.37 -13.28
CA ASN A 223 -10.29 -0.63 -14.33
C ASN A 223 -8.93 -1.24 -14.72
N GLY A 224 -8.57 -2.41 -14.18
CA GLY A 224 -7.34 -3.10 -14.55
C GLY A 224 -6.07 -2.44 -13.99
N VAL A 225 -6.15 -1.94 -12.75
CA VAL A 225 -5.02 -1.33 -12.03
C VAL A 225 -4.64 -2.23 -10.85
N LEU A 226 -3.35 -2.54 -10.67
CA LEU A 226 -2.87 -3.18 -9.43
C LEU A 226 -2.52 -2.11 -8.40
N VAL A 227 -3.06 -2.28 -7.20
CA VAL A 227 -3.01 -1.29 -6.14
C VAL A 227 -2.54 -1.97 -4.87
N ALA A 228 -1.48 -1.48 -4.25
CA ALA A 228 -0.89 -2.14 -3.08
C ALA A 228 -1.85 -2.19 -1.88
N ASP A 229 -1.76 -3.30 -1.16
CA ASP A 229 -2.28 -3.44 0.19
C ASP A 229 -1.32 -2.75 1.16
N THR A 230 -1.80 -1.72 1.85
CA THR A 230 -1.00 -0.92 2.76
C THR A 230 -0.55 -1.66 4.04
N SER A 231 -1.09 -2.85 4.32
CA SER A 231 -0.68 -3.67 5.47
C SER A 231 0.59 -4.49 5.21
N VAL A 232 0.86 -4.78 3.94
CA VAL A 232 2.05 -5.50 3.46
C VAL A 232 2.56 -4.84 2.17
N PRO A 233 2.95 -3.55 2.23
CA PRO A 233 3.30 -2.79 1.05
C PRO A 233 4.63 -3.25 0.46
N MET A 234 4.78 -3.06 -0.84
CA MET A 234 6.08 -3.05 -1.51
C MET A 234 6.51 -1.59 -1.65
N TRP A 235 7.79 -1.31 -1.44
CA TRP A 235 8.30 0.06 -1.43
C TRP A 235 9.20 0.36 -2.64
N GLU A 236 9.16 1.59 -3.12
CA GLU A 236 10.00 2.15 -4.16
C GLU A 236 10.58 3.50 -3.73
N ASN A 237 11.43 4.08 -4.59
CA ASN A 237 12.02 5.40 -4.42
C ASN A 237 12.68 5.58 -3.04
N PHE A 238 13.75 4.82 -2.78
CA PHE A 238 14.44 4.81 -1.48
C PHE A 238 13.53 4.51 -0.28
N GLU A 239 12.60 3.57 -0.46
CA GLU A 239 11.62 3.17 0.57
C GLU A 239 10.71 4.30 1.05
N SER A 240 10.60 5.39 0.27
CA SER A 240 9.76 6.53 0.63
C SER A 240 8.34 6.45 0.08
N GLU A 241 8.12 5.59 -0.93
CA GLU A 241 6.84 5.48 -1.62
C GLU A 241 6.38 4.03 -1.74
N ILE A 242 5.08 3.81 -1.65
CA ILE A 242 4.49 2.48 -1.85
C ILE A 242 4.31 2.25 -3.35
N VAL A 243 4.81 1.12 -3.85
CA VAL A 243 4.55 0.65 -5.22
C VAL A 243 3.07 0.39 -5.38
N SER A 244 2.36 1.28 -6.05
CA SER A 244 0.92 1.19 -6.21
C SER A 244 0.47 1.80 -7.53
N GLY A 245 -0.77 1.51 -7.92
CA GLY A 245 -1.35 2.06 -9.14
C GLY A 245 -0.71 1.58 -10.43
N LEU A 246 -0.22 0.34 -10.46
CA LEU A 246 0.42 -0.23 -11.63
C LEU A 246 -0.62 -0.48 -12.72
N LEU A 247 -0.32 -0.03 -13.94
CA LEU A 247 -1.17 -0.22 -15.11
C LEU A 247 -0.66 -1.39 -15.94
N ARG A 248 -1.57 -2.20 -16.48
CA ARG A 248 -1.19 -3.29 -17.39
C ARG A 248 -0.69 -2.70 -18.71
N GLN A 249 0.54 -3.02 -19.07
CA GLN A 249 1.12 -2.73 -20.37
C GLN A 249 0.61 -3.77 -21.38
N TRP A 250 -0.20 -3.32 -22.34
CA TRP A 250 -0.60 -4.16 -23.46
C TRP A 250 0.59 -4.41 -24.39
N PRO A 251 0.74 -5.62 -24.95
CA PRO A 251 1.73 -5.87 -25.97
C PRO A 251 1.51 -4.87 -27.12
N VAL A 252 2.55 -4.12 -27.47
CA VAL A 252 2.53 -3.29 -28.67
C VAL A 252 2.47 -4.27 -29.83
N LEU A 253 1.31 -4.36 -30.49
CA LEU A 253 1.18 -5.06 -31.76
C LEU A 253 2.16 -4.40 -32.72
N ARG A 254 3.24 -5.12 -33.05
CA ARG A 254 4.25 -4.67 -34.01
C ARG A 254 3.83 -5.03 -35.42
#